data_AF-A0A430H3U5-F1
#
_entry.id   AF-A0A430H3U5-F1
#
_cell.length_a   1.000
_cell.length_b   1.000
_cell.length_c   1.000
_cell.angle_alpha   90.00
_cell.angle_beta   90.00
_cell.angle_gamma   90.00
#
_symmetry.space_group_name_H-M   'P 1'
#
loop_
_entity.id
_entity.type
_entity.pdbx_description
1 polymer ?
#
loop_
_entity_poly.entity_id
_entity_poly.type
_entity_poly.pdbx_seq_one_letter_code
_entity_poly.pdbx_strand_id
1 'polypeptide(L)' 'MSKRVIRVAELATTKGKDGLLPVSPATVWRWVREGKFPKPFKLGDSVTVWDAAAVEDFIANKAEAQTQ' A
#
# COMPACT_ATOMS: atom_id res chain seq x y z
N MET A 1 -19.13 -9.94 -2.81
CA MET A 1 -17.81 -9.37 -3.15
C MET A 1 -16.98 -9.33 -1.88
N SER A 2 -16.02 -10.24 -1.71
CA SER A 2 -15.19 -10.30 -0.51
C SER A 2 -14.23 -9.11 -0.49
N LYS A 3 -14.48 -8.11 0.36
CA LYS A 3 -13.58 -6.98 0.56
C LYS A 3 -12.27 -7.51 1.14
N ARG A 4 -11.25 -7.64 0.29
CA ARG A 4 -9.88 -7.93 0.70
C ARG A 4 -9.24 -6.62 1.15
N VAL A 5 -8.56 -6.67 2.28
CA VAL A 5 -7.86 -5.53 2.85
C VAL A 5 -6.39 -5.88 2.96
N ILE A 6 -5.53 -4.93 2.62
CA ILE A 6 -4.08 -5.11 2.58
C ILE A 6 -3.46 -4.26 3.67
N ARG A 7 -2.51 -4.82 4.42
CA ARG A 7 -1.72 -4.09 5.43
C ARG A 7 -0.47 -3.52 4.79
N VAL A 8 0.10 -2.49 5.42
CA VAL A 8 1.37 -1.90 4.96
C VAL A 8 2.50 -2.94 4.88
N ALA A 9 2.49 -3.96 5.76
CA ALA A 9 3.48 -5.03 5.76
C ALA A 9 3.35 -6.02 4.59
N GLU A 10 2.18 -6.11 3.95
CA GLU A 10 1.99 -6.88 2.72
C GLU A 10 2.19 -6.01 1.47
N LEU A 11 2.02 -4.70 1.65
CA LEU A 11 2.22 -3.73 0.58
C LEU A 11 3.68 -3.42 0.32
N ALA A 12 4.46 -3.25 1.38
CA ALA A 12 5.86 -2.82 1.34
C ALA A 12 6.81 -3.99 1.55
N THR A 13 7.77 -4.15 0.66
CA THR A 13 8.89 -5.09 0.84
C THR A 13 9.73 -4.65 2.05
N THR A 14 9.98 -5.60 2.95
CA THR A 14 10.93 -5.45 4.05
C THR A 14 12.12 -6.37 3.85
N LYS A 15 13.20 -6.17 4.61
CA LYS A 15 14.42 -6.98 4.58
C LYS A 15 14.13 -8.40 5.08
N GLY A 16 13.52 -9.23 4.23
CA GLY A 16 13.12 -10.61 4.52
C GLY A 16 11.73 -11.03 4.04
N LYS A 17 10.90 -10.13 3.50
CA LYS A 17 9.60 -10.48 2.88
C LYS A 17 9.35 -9.64 1.64
N ASP A 18 9.08 -10.30 0.53
CA ASP A 18 8.63 -9.70 -0.71
C ASP A 18 7.21 -9.15 -0.50
N GLY A 19 7.07 -7.83 -0.53
CA GLY A 19 5.79 -7.14 -0.53
C GLY A 19 5.35 -6.86 -1.96
N LEU A 20 4.10 -6.46 -2.15
CA LEU A 20 3.55 -6.10 -3.46
C LEU A 20 4.35 -5.01 -4.19
N LEU A 21 5.02 -4.13 -3.43
CA LEU A 21 5.88 -3.07 -3.95
C LEU A 21 7.27 -3.17 -3.31
N PRO A 22 8.35 -3.02 -4.11
CA PRO A 22 9.73 -3.01 -3.63
C PRO A 22 10.08 -1.66 -2.97
N VAL A 23 9.25 -1.20 -2.05
CA VAL A 23 9.42 0.04 -1.29
C VAL A 23 9.31 -0.24 0.20
N SER A 24 10.04 0.53 0.99
CA SER A 24 9.91 0.47 2.45
C SER A 24 8.55 1.00 2.92
N PRO A 25 8.02 0.52 4.06
CA PRO A 25 6.75 0.98 4.62
C PRO A 25 6.72 2.50 4.88
N ALA A 26 7.87 3.11 5.17
CA ALA A 26 8.01 4.56 5.31
C ALA A 26 7.65 5.33 4.03
N THR A 27 7.97 4.78 2.85
CA THR A 27 7.62 5.37 1.55
C THR A 27 6.12 5.35 1.32
N VAL A 28 5.44 4.25 1.70
CA VAL A 28 3.98 4.15 1.62
C VAL A 28 3.32 5.24 2.47
N TRP A 29 3.75 5.39 3.72
CA TRP A 29 3.25 6.47 4.59
C TRP A 29 3.54 7.86 4.03
N ARG A 30 4.67 8.05 3.35
CA ARG A 30 4.97 9.31 2.67
C ARG A 30 3.97 9.60 1.55
N TRP A 31 3.65 8.61 0.71
CA TRP A 31 2.65 8.78 -0.34
C TRP A 31 1.24 9.01 0.19
N VAL A 32 0.88 8.36 1.30
CA VAL A 32 -0.39 8.63 2.01
C VAL A 32 -0.43 10.10 2.47
N ARG A 33 0.66 10.60 3.05
CA ARG A 33 0.78 12.01 3.48
C ARG A 33 0.77 12.98 2.30
N GLU A 34 1.34 12.59 1.17
CA GLU A 34 1.30 13.36 -0.08
C GLU A 34 -0.05 13.28 -0.82
N GLY A 35 -0.99 12.46 -0.35
CA GLY A 35 -2.29 12.25 -1.01
C GLY A 35 -2.20 11.46 -2.34
N LYS A 36 -1.05 10.83 -2.60
CA LYS A 36 -0.81 9.99 -3.79
C LYS A 36 -1.31 8.56 -3.60
N PHE A 37 -1.38 8.09 -2.37
CA PHE A 37 -1.79 6.72 -2.04
C PHE A 37 -3.27 6.66 -1.62
N PRO A 38 -3.98 5.53 -1.83
CA PRO A 38 -5.35 5.37 -1.35
C PRO A 38 -5.49 5.64 0.15
N LYS A 39 -6.66 6.15 0.54
CA LYS A 39 -6.95 6.53 1.93
C LYS A 39 -6.86 5.30 2.83
N PRO A 40 -6.01 5.32 3.87
CA PRO A 40 -6.03 4.28 4.89
C PRO A 40 -7.34 4.29 5.66
N PHE A 41 -7.82 3.13 6.07
CA PHE A 41 -8.89 3.01 7.05
C PHE A 41 -8.49 2.07 8.19
N LYS A 42 -9.09 2.28 9.36
CA LYS A 42 -8.84 1.43 10.51
C LYS A 42 -9.73 0.20 10.43
N LEU A 43 -9.12 -0.98 10.43
CA LEU A 43 -9.83 -2.25 10.59
C LEU A 43 -10.11 -2.56 12.07
N GLY A 44 -9.29 -2.02 12.97
CA GLY A 44 -9.42 -2.16 14.41
C GLY A 44 -8.66 -1.07 15.15
N ASP A 45 -8.58 -1.20 16.47
CA ASP A 45 -8.07 -0.18 17.41
C ASP A 45 -6.71 0.43 16.97
N SER A 46 -5.78 -0.42 16.53
CA SER A 46 -4.43 -0.03 16.09
C SER A 46 -4.03 -0.55 14.69
N VAL A 47 -4.99 -1.05 13.90
CA VAL A 47 -4.68 -1.68 12.60
C VAL A 47 -5.15 -0.80 11.46
N THR A 48 -4.19 -0.23 10.73
CA THR A 48 -4.45 0.53 9.50
C THR A 48 -4.31 -0.37 8.29
N VAL A 49 -5.33 -0.38 7.45
CA VAL A 49 -5.41 -1.18 6.22
C VAL A 49 -5.86 -0.33 5.04
N TRP A 50 -5.67 -0.89 3.85
CA TRP A 50 -6.14 -0.34 2.58
C TRP A 50 -7.04 -1.34 1.88
N ASP A 51 -7.91 -0.82 1.01
CA ASP A 51 -8.75 -1.67 0.18
C ASP A 51 -7.88 -2.28 -0.92
N ALA A 52 -7.95 -3.60 -1.10
CA ALA A 52 -7.12 -4.28 -2.07
C ALA A 52 -7.34 -3.74 -3.49
N ALA A 53 -8.59 -3.48 -3.88
CA ALA A 53 -8.90 -2.98 -5.22
C ALA A 53 -8.28 -1.60 -5.47
N ALA A 54 -8.32 -0.71 -4.47
CA ALA A 54 -7.72 0.62 -4.58
C ALA A 54 -6.19 0.57 -4.62
N VAL A 55 -5.58 -0.39 -3.92
CA VAL A 55 -4.14 -0.64 -3.97
C VAL A 55 -3.73 -1.19 -5.33
N GLU A 56 -4.46 -2.17 -5.86
CA GLU A 56 -4.19 -2.76 -7.17
C GLU A 56 -4.28 -1.72 -8.29
N ASP A 57 -5.32 -0.87 -8.26
CA ASP A 57 -5.48 0.26 -9.18
C ASP A 57 -4.31 1.27 -9.07
N PHE A 58 -3.89 1.59 -7.84
CA PHE A 58 -2.74 2.43 -7.62
C PHE A 58 -1.45 1.82 -8.16
N ILE A 59 -1.21 0.52 -7.92
CA ILE A 59 -0.01 -0.18 -8.41
C ILE A 59 0.01 -0.16 -9.94
N ALA A 60 -1.13 -0.40 -10.60
CA ALA A 60 -1.26 -0.28 -12.04
C ALA A 60 -0.87 1.13 -12.54
N ASN A 61 -1.36 2.18 -11.87
CA ASN A 61 -1.00 3.58 -12.18
C ASN A 61 0.42 4.00 -11.77
N LYS A 62 1.10 3.26 -10.88
CA LYS A 62 2.45 3.61 -10.39
C LYS A 62 3.58 2.81 -10.99
N ALA A 63 3.32 1.60 -11.50
CA ALA A 63 4.31 0.79 -12.21
C ALA A 63 4.97 1.58 -13.35
N GLU A 64 4.23 2.52 -13.94
CA GLU A 64 4.67 3.45 -14.99
C GLU A 64 5.58 4.59 -14.46
N ALA A 65 5.58 4.89 -13.16
CA ALA A 65 6.29 6.04 -12.57
C ALA A 65 7.47 5.68 -11.65
N GLN A 66 7.81 4.40 -11.47
CA GLN A 66 8.96 3.96 -10.67
C GLN A 66 10.07 3.26 -11.48
N THR A 67 9.96 3.25 -12.81
CA THR A 67 11.08 2.92 -13.71
C THR A 67 11.74 4.21 -14.23
N GLN A 68 12.39 4.97 -13.35
CA GLN A 68 13.35 6.00 -13.76
C GLN A 68 14.44 6.18 -12.72
#